data_AF-A0A7S1X8H7-F1
#
_entry.id   AF-A0A7S1X8H7-F1
#
_cell.length_a   1.000
_cell.length_b   1.000
_cell.length_c   1.000
_cell.angle_alpha   90.00
_cell.angle_beta   90.00
_cell.angle_gamma   90.00
#
_symmetry.space_group_name_H-M   'P 1'
#
loop_
_entity.id
_entity.type
_entity.pdbx_description
1 polymer ?
#
loop_
_entity_poly.entity_id
_entity_poly.type
_entity_poly.pdbx_seq_one_letter_code
_entity_poly.pdbx_strand_id
1 'polypeptide(L)'
;MFIIRAAIALYCMLLQVEANFSVGIRINRFYTSWNWCILCLYFIVAARESWKLMRANGGAAAESLVSRNGQLAVVLFHICTTMAMYIDTITWVALVPMLTTQNKDAEAAARFAGIFYSFRSYNQHGVNLLFMLLDYSLNRIPYFPHMLGYIQLLSCAFGVWANIFYLIFDVWLYPFLDTSKPWAWEAYTALFVSHWLFFLLFHVLMKVKQYLEKGALVKKAA
;
A
#
# COMPACT_ATOMS: atom_id res chain seq x y z
N MET A 1 9.14 15.23 10.97
CA MET A 1 8.90 13.86 10.47
C MET A 1 8.52 12.85 11.54
N PHE A 2 9.27 12.69 12.64
CA PHE A 2 8.96 11.68 13.67
C PHE A 2 7.50 11.74 14.16
N ILE A 3 7.04 12.90 14.63
CA ILE A 3 5.69 13.07 15.19
C ILE A 3 4.61 12.65 14.19
N ILE A 4 4.72 13.08 12.93
CA ILE A 4 3.76 12.73 11.86
C ILE A 4 3.73 11.22 11.64
N ARG A 5 4.90 10.58 11.50
CA ARG A 5 4.99 9.12 11.28
C ARG A 5 4.45 8.33 12.47
N ALA A 6 4.76 8.75 13.70
CA ALA A 6 4.28 8.11 14.91
C ALA A 6 2.74 8.25 15.06
N ALA A 7 2.19 9.41 14.72
CA ALA A 7 0.75 9.63 14.73
C ALA A 7 0.04 8.75 13.68
N ILE A 8 0.56 8.66 12.45
CA ILE A 8 0.01 7.79 11.41
C ILE A 8 0.14 6.32 11.80
N ALA A 9 1.28 5.90 12.35
CA ALA A 9 1.48 4.53 12.85
C ALA A 9 0.40 4.16 13.88
N LEU A 10 0.22 5.00 14.91
CA LEU A 10 -0.79 4.80 15.94
C LEU A 10 -2.20 4.76 15.34
N TYR A 11 -2.52 5.69 14.44
CA TYR A 11 -3.81 5.72 13.75
C TYR A 11 -4.09 4.42 12.98
N CYS A 12 -3.13 3.95 12.18
CA CYS A 12 -3.25 2.71 11.42
C CYS A 12 -3.42 1.49 12.33
N MET A 13 -2.67 1.43 13.44
CA MET A 13 -2.79 0.38 14.45
C MET A 13 -4.19 0.35 15.06
N LEU A 14 -4.69 1.50 15.52
CA LEU A 14 -6.00 1.59 16.16
C LEU A 14 -7.12 1.14 15.21
N LEU A 15 -7.07 1.57 13.93
CA LEU A 15 -8.03 1.11 12.92
C LEU A 15 -7.91 -0.39 12.63
N GLN A 16 -6.71 -0.97 12.61
CA GLN A 16 -6.55 -2.41 12.40
C GLN A 16 -7.06 -3.22 13.59
N VAL A 17 -6.82 -2.73 14.82
CA VAL A 17 -7.32 -3.36 16.04
C VAL A 17 -8.85 -3.30 16.07
N GLU A 18 -9.44 -2.13 15.82
CA GLU A 18 -10.90 -1.98 15.70
C GLU A 18 -11.47 -2.95 14.66
N ALA A 19 -10.86 -3.04 13.48
CA ALA A 19 -11.31 -3.93 12.41
C ALA A 19 -11.26 -5.41 12.81
N ASN A 20 -10.21 -5.83 13.52
CA ASN A 20 -10.09 -7.19 14.04
C ASN A 20 -11.15 -7.48 15.12
N PHE A 21 -11.55 -6.50 15.93
CA PHE A 21 -12.60 -6.68 16.93
C PHE A 21 -14.01 -6.69 16.33
N SER A 22 -14.31 -5.80 15.39
CA SER A 22 -15.67 -5.65 14.85
C SER A 22 -16.01 -6.65 13.74
N VAL A 23 -15.04 -7.04 12.91
CA VAL A 23 -15.25 -8.01 11.81
C VAL A 23 -14.61 -9.37 12.12
N GLY A 24 -13.70 -9.43 13.08
CA GLY A 24 -12.94 -10.63 13.39
C GLY A 24 -11.66 -10.74 12.56
N ILE A 25 -10.78 -11.64 12.99
CA ILE A 25 -9.45 -11.86 12.36
C ILE A 25 -9.53 -12.31 10.90
N ARG A 26 -10.70 -12.80 10.46
CA ARG A 26 -10.96 -13.22 9.07
C ARG A 26 -10.78 -12.09 8.07
N ILE A 27 -10.86 -10.82 8.48
CA ILE A 27 -10.59 -9.68 7.60
C ILE A 27 -9.17 -9.70 7.01
N ASN A 28 -8.22 -10.32 7.70
CA ASN A 28 -6.83 -10.42 7.26
C ASN A 28 -6.63 -11.36 6.05
N ARG A 29 -7.69 -12.00 5.54
CA ARG A 29 -7.62 -12.78 4.30
C ARG A 29 -7.47 -11.90 3.05
N PHE A 30 -7.90 -10.64 3.12
CA PHE A 30 -7.95 -9.73 1.96
C PHE A 30 -6.63 -9.00 1.73
N TYR A 31 -6.31 -8.74 0.46
CA TYR A 31 -5.06 -8.07 0.06
C TYR A 31 -4.94 -6.66 0.64
N THR A 32 -6.07 -5.96 0.73
CA THR A 32 -6.18 -4.66 1.40
C THR A 32 -5.70 -4.70 2.84
N SER A 33 -6.07 -5.75 3.58
CA SER A 33 -5.66 -5.90 4.99
C SER A 33 -4.17 -6.19 5.10
N TRP A 34 -3.59 -6.93 4.15
CA TRP A 34 -2.14 -7.14 4.09
C TRP A 34 -1.42 -5.81 3.85
N ASN A 35 -1.87 -5.02 2.87
CA ASN A 35 -1.35 -3.67 2.62
C ASN A 35 -1.41 -2.80 3.87
N TRP A 36 -2.55 -2.78 4.57
CA TRP A 36 -2.75 -1.98 5.77
C TRP A 36 -1.81 -2.38 6.93
N CYS A 37 -1.61 -3.67 7.15
CA CYS A 37 -0.66 -4.18 8.14
C CYS A 37 0.79 -3.80 7.79
N ILE A 38 1.18 -3.90 6.51
CA ILE A 38 2.53 -3.53 6.05
C ILE A 38 2.72 -2.01 6.12
N LEU A 39 1.68 -1.21 5.83
CA LEU A 39 1.65 0.23 6.00
C LEU A 39 1.87 0.63 7.47
N CYS A 40 1.20 -0.04 8.39
CA CYS A 40 1.40 0.14 9.81
C CYS A 40 2.86 -0.16 10.20
N LEU A 41 3.39 -1.31 9.77
CA LEU A 41 4.79 -1.67 10.00
C LEU A 41 5.76 -0.63 9.42
N TYR A 42 5.49 -0.14 8.21
CA TYR A 42 6.26 0.92 7.57
C TYR A 42 6.36 2.15 8.48
N PHE A 43 5.22 2.70 8.92
CA PHE A 43 5.22 3.91 9.73
C PHE A 43 5.85 3.71 11.11
N ILE A 44 5.75 2.52 11.71
CA ILE A 44 6.48 2.18 12.96
C ILE A 44 7.99 2.23 12.74
N VAL A 45 8.49 1.54 11.70
CA VAL A 45 9.93 1.49 11.39
C VAL A 45 10.44 2.88 11.01
N ALA A 46 9.70 3.60 10.17
CA ALA A 46 10.03 4.94 9.72
C ALA A 46 10.03 5.97 10.87
N ALA A 47 9.09 5.88 11.81
CA ALA A 47 9.07 6.70 13.01
C ALA A 47 10.29 6.42 13.89
N ARG A 48 10.63 5.14 14.10
CA ARG A 48 11.82 4.75 14.87
C ARG A 48 13.10 5.32 14.27
N GLU A 49 13.29 5.22 12.95
CA GLU A 49 14.49 5.76 12.31
C GLU A 49 14.50 7.31 12.34
N SER A 50 13.35 7.98 12.19
CA SER A 50 13.26 9.43 12.40
C SER A 50 13.62 9.85 13.82
N TRP A 51 13.19 9.10 14.84
CA TRP A 51 13.54 9.36 16.23
C TRP A 51 15.04 9.22 16.48
N LYS A 52 15.66 8.16 15.94
CA LYS A 52 17.11 7.94 16.05
C LYS A 52 17.90 9.08 15.42
N LEU A 53 17.51 9.52 14.23
CA LEU A 53 18.15 10.66 13.56
C LEU A 53 17.98 11.96 14.36
N MET A 54 16.81 12.20 14.95
CA MET A 54 16.59 13.36 15.83
C MET A 54 17.46 13.32 17.09
N ARG A 55 17.64 12.13 17.70
CA ARG A 55 18.47 11.95 18.91
C ARG A 55 19.97 12.02 18.65
N ALA A 56 20.41 11.78 17.41
CA ALA A 56 21.82 11.76 17.04
C ALA A 56 22.49 13.15 16.99
N ASN A 57 21.76 14.25 17.26
CA ASN A 57 22.30 15.60 17.46
C ASN A 57 23.40 16.02 16.47
N GLY A 58 23.08 16.19 15.17
CA GLY A 58 23.83 17.05 14.23
C GLY A 58 25.29 16.68 13.89
N GLY A 59 25.86 15.60 14.42
CA GLY A 59 27.22 15.17 14.10
C GLY A 59 27.30 14.25 12.87
N ALA A 60 28.42 14.32 12.14
CA ALA A 60 28.78 13.49 10.98
C ALA A 60 28.62 11.96 11.18
N ALA A 61 28.40 11.49 12.41
CA ALA A 61 28.06 10.11 12.73
C ALA A 61 26.69 9.66 12.16
N ALA A 62 25.78 10.59 11.86
CA ALA A 62 24.46 10.29 11.27
C ALA A 62 24.54 9.77 9.82
N GLU A 63 25.65 10.02 9.10
CA GLU A 63 25.88 9.52 7.74
C GLU A 63 26.47 8.10 7.70
N SER A 64 26.88 7.53 8.84
CA SER A 64 27.54 6.23 8.85
C SER A 64 26.53 5.06 8.75
N LEU A 65 26.46 4.51 7.54
CA LEU A 65 25.72 3.30 7.13
C LEU A 65 24.20 3.38 7.26
N VAL A 66 23.50 3.22 6.13
CA VAL A 66 22.06 2.97 6.10
C VAL A 66 21.78 1.76 6.99
N SER A 67 21.14 2.00 8.14
CA SER A 67 20.82 0.95 9.09
C SER A 67 19.95 -0.12 8.40
N ARG A 68 20.00 -1.38 8.87
CA ARG A 68 19.10 -2.43 8.35
C ARG A 68 17.62 -2.00 8.39
N ASN A 69 17.23 -1.26 9.42
CA ASN A 69 15.89 -0.69 9.54
C ASN A 69 15.63 0.44 8.53
N GLY A 70 16.64 1.24 8.20
CA GLY A 70 16.56 2.24 7.14
C GLY A 70 16.35 1.59 5.78
N GLN A 71 17.06 0.51 5.48
CA GLN A 71 16.85 -0.29 4.26
C GLN A 71 15.45 -0.91 4.25
N LEU A 72 15.03 -1.51 5.36
CA LEU A 72 13.68 -2.07 5.51
C LEU A 72 12.61 -1.00 5.30
N ALA A 73 12.76 0.20 5.88
CA ALA A 73 11.84 1.30 5.68
C ALA A 73 11.73 1.71 4.21
N VAL A 74 12.85 1.72 3.47
CA VAL A 74 12.83 2.00 2.03
C VAL A 74 12.09 0.91 1.25
N VAL A 75 12.37 -0.36 1.53
CA VAL A 75 11.67 -1.50 0.90
C VAL A 75 10.16 -1.40 1.16
N LEU A 76 9.78 -1.26 2.44
CA LEU A 76 8.39 -1.13 2.85
C LEU A 76 7.72 0.09 2.22
N PHE A 77 8.42 1.22 2.09
CA PHE A 77 7.88 2.40 1.43
C PHE A 77 7.51 2.14 -0.03
N HIS A 78 8.40 1.49 -0.79
CA HIS A 78 8.15 1.16 -2.20
C HIS A 78 6.99 0.16 -2.34
N ILE A 79 6.93 -0.83 -1.45
CA ILE A 79 5.81 -1.79 -1.37
C ILE A 79 4.50 -1.06 -1.09
N CYS A 80 4.41 -0.36 0.03
CA CYS A 80 3.18 0.31 0.48
C CYS A 80 2.69 1.36 -0.51
N THR A 81 3.58 2.17 -1.09
CA THR A 81 3.16 3.22 -2.04
C THR A 81 2.60 2.60 -3.30
N THR A 82 3.29 1.62 -3.88
CA THR A 82 2.82 0.93 -5.08
C THR A 82 1.50 0.20 -4.82
N MET A 83 1.42 -0.53 -3.70
CA MET A 83 0.22 -1.26 -3.33
C MET A 83 -0.95 -0.33 -3.01
N ALA A 84 -0.74 0.80 -2.34
CA ALA A 84 -1.80 1.77 -2.09
C ALA A 84 -2.35 2.32 -3.42
N MET A 85 -1.49 2.78 -4.33
CA MET A 85 -1.93 3.26 -5.65
C MET A 85 -2.70 2.18 -6.43
N TYR A 86 -2.18 0.96 -6.43
CA TYR A 86 -2.79 -0.18 -7.10
C TYR A 86 -4.15 -0.56 -6.48
N ILE A 87 -4.22 -0.78 -5.17
CA ILE A 87 -5.41 -1.21 -4.45
C ILE A 87 -6.50 -0.13 -4.54
N ASP A 88 -6.15 1.14 -4.36
CA ASP A 88 -7.12 2.24 -4.47
C ASP A 88 -7.73 2.26 -5.87
N THR A 89 -6.88 2.15 -6.91
CA THR A 89 -7.37 2.15 -8.30
C THR A 89 -8.24 0.95 -8.60
N ILE A 90 -7.79 -0.27 -8.30
CA ILE A 90 -8.57 -1.48 -8.55
C ILE A 90 -9.86 -1.48 -7.74
N THR A 91 -9.84 -1.00 -6.50
CA THR A 91 -11.05 -0.91 -5.69
C THR A 91 -12.07 0.01 -6.32
N TRP A 92 -11.72 1.28 -6.59
CA TRP A 92 -12.70 2.26 -7.04
C TRP A 92 -13.08 2.12 -8.51
N VAL A 93 -12.15 1.70 -9.37
CA VAL A 93 -12.38 1.62 -10.82
C VAL A 93 -12.96 0.27 -11.25
N ALA A 94 -12.59 -0.83 -10.58
CA ALA A 94 -13.03 -2.17 -10.98
C ALA A 94 -13.99 -2.79 -9.96
N LEU A 95 -13.56 -2.96 -8.70
CA LEU A 95 -14.33 -3.72 -7.72
C LEU A 95 -15.65 -3.05 -7.32
N VAL A 96 -15.63 -1.74 -7.06
CA VAL A 96 -16.83 -1.01 -6.64
C VAL A 96 -17.91 -1.08 -7.73
N PRO A 97 -17.66 -0.74 -9.00
CA PRO A 97 -18.66 -0.91 -10.05
C PRO A 97 -19.13 -2.37 -10.19
N MET A 98 -18.19 -3.32 -10.20
CA MET A 98 -18.48 -4.74 -10.39
C MET A 98 -19.40 -5.32 -9.29
N LEU A 99 -19.15 -4.95 -8.03
CA LEU A 99 -19.84 -5.53 -6.87
C LEU A 99 -21.05 -4.73 -6.41
N THR A 100 -21.19 -3.48 -6.87
CA THR A 100 -22.34 -2.62 -6.55
C THR A 100 -23.20 -2.37 -7.78
N THR A 101 -22.85 -1.42 -8.64
CA THR A 101 -23.72 -0.94 -9.72
C THR A 101 -23.98 -1.96 -10.83
N GLN A 102 -23.05 -2.87 -11.09
CA GLN A 102 -23.15 -3.90 -12.14
C GLN A 102 -23.63 -5.25 -11.61
N ASN A 103 -23.78 -5.39 -10.30
CA ASN A 103 -24.19 -6.64 -9.69
C ASN A 103 -25.71 -6.84 -9.89
N LYS A 104 -26.08 -7.99 -10.48
CA LYS A 104 -27.48 -8.33 -10.77
C LYS A 104 -28.29 -8.66 -9.52
N ASP A 105 -27.62 -9.06 -8.44
CA ASP A 105 -28.23 -9.30 -7.14
C ASP A 105 -28.26 -7.99 -6.35
N ALA A 106 -29.45 -7.41 -6.22
CA ALA A 106 -29.67 -6.13 -5.54
C ALA A 106 -29.35 -6.17 -4.05
N GLU A 107 -29.57 -7.30 -3.37
CA GLU A 107 -29.28 -7.45 -1.94
C GLU A 107 -27.77 -7.52 -1.73
N ALA A 108 -27.07 -8.31 -2.55
CA ALA A 108 -25.62 -8.36 -2.53
C ALA A 108 -25.00 -7.00 -2.87
N ALA A 109 -25.53 -6.30 -3.87
CA ALA A 109 -25.09 -4.96 -4.27
C ALA A 109 -25.20 -3.96 -3.12
N ALA A 110 -26.34 -3.92 -2.43
CA ALA A 110 -26.56 -3.04 -1.28
C ALA A 110 -25.60 -3.37 -0.13
N ARG A 111 -25.35 -4.67 0.13
CA ARG A 111 -24.37 -5.11 1.14
C ARG A 111 -22.96 -4.63 0.80
N PHE A 112 -22.51 -4.81 -0.44
CA PHE A 112 -21.18 -4.35 -0.86
C PHE A 112 -21.06 -2.83 -0.84
N ALA A 113 -22.12 -2.10 -1.20
CA ALA A 113 -22.16 -0.65 -1.06
C ALA A 113 -21.93 -0.22 0.40
N GLY A 114 -22.56 -0.88 1.37
CA GLY A 114 -22.30 -0.63 2.79
C GLY A 114 -20.86 -0.90 3.23
N ILE A 115 -20.18 -1.87 2.60
CA ILE A 115 -18.77 -2.17 2.87
C ILE A 115 -17.86 -1.10 2.27
N PHE A 116 -18.02 -0.79 0.98
CA PHE A 116 -17.15 0.13 0.25
C PHE A 116 -17.37 1.60 0.63
N TYR A 117 -18.60 1.99 0.95
CA TYR A 117 -18.92 3.36 1.39
C TYR A 117 -18.89 3.49 2.91
N SER A 118 -17.91 2.84 3.54
CA SER A 118 -17.67 2.90 4.98
C SER A 118 -16.42 3.72 5.30
N PHE A 119 -16.37 4.26 6.51
CA PHE A 119 -15.18 4.96 7.01
C PHE A 119 -13.91 4.11 6.92
N ARG A 120 -14.00 2.82 7.20
CA ARG A 120 -12.87 1.89 7.10
C ARG A 120 -12.40 1.75 5.65
N SER A 121 -13.33 1.57 4.72
CA SER A 121 -12.98 1.39 3.32
C SER A 121 -12.31 2.64 2.74
N TYR A 122 -12.83 3.84 3.03
CA TYR A 122 -12.16 5.09 2.62
C TYR A 122 -10.75 5.23 3.19
N ASN A 123 -10.52 4.75 4.41
CA ASN A 123 -9.18 4.74 4.98
C ASN A 123 -8.25 3.77 4.26
N GLN A 124 -8.70 2.54 4.08
CA GLN A 124 -7.94 1.48 3.46
C GLN A 124 -7.76 1.61 1.94
N HIS A 125 -8.58 2.44 1.30
CA HIS A 125 -8.65 2.66 -0.14
C HIS A 125 -8.61 4.16 -0.49
N GLY A 126 -7.70 4.93 0.10
CA GLY A 126 -7.59 6.36 -0.21
C GLY A 126 -6.70 7.08 0.79
N VAL A 127 -7.05 7.04 2.07
CA VAL A 127 -6.23 7.71 3.10
C VAL A 127 -4.85 7.04 3.24
N ASN A 128 -4.75 5.73 3.05
CA ASN A 128 -3.47 5.01 2.94
C ASN A 128 -2.51 5.67 1.92
N LEU A 129 -2.98 5.99 0.72
CA LEU A 129 -2.18 6.63 -0.32
C LEU A 129 -1.83 8.06 0.07
N LEU A 130 -2.77 8.80 0.66
CA LEU A 130 -2.50 10.14 1.18
C LEU A 130 -1.38 10.12 2.24
N PHE A 131 -1.36 9.13 3.13
CA PHE A 131 -0.27 8.97 4.10
C PHE A 131 1.08 8.72 3.41
N MET A 132 1.13 7.86 2.40
CA MET A 132 2.37 7.58 1.66
C MET A 132 2.86 8.80 0.89
N LEU A 133 1.96 9.51 0.22
CA LEU A 133 2.28 10.74 -0.52
C LEU A 133 2.70 11.87 0.43
N LEU A 134 2.06 12.01 1.58
CA LEU A 134 2.46 12.96 2.62
C LEU A 134 3.88 12.67 3.09
N ASP A 135 4.18 11.42 3.46
CA ASP A 135 5.52 11.05 3.93
C ASP A 135 6.58 11.25 2.84
N TYR A 136 6.23 10.93 1.59
CA TYR A 136 7.09 11.19 0.43
C TYR A 136 7.32 12.69 0.19
N SER A 137 6.28 13.52 0.31
CA SER A 137 6.37 14.96 0.07
C SER A 137 7.33 15.63 1.07
N LEU A 138 7.31 15.18 2.32
CA LEU A 138 8.09 15.73 3.42
C LEU A 138 9.48 15.08 3.57
N ASN A 139 9.83 14.09 2.75
CA ASN A 139 11.08 13.35 2.88
C ASN A 139 11.79 13.10 1.53
N ARG A 140 13.01 12.59 1.57
CA ARG A 140 13.80 12.17 0.42
C ARG A 140 14.08 10.68 0.52
N ILE A 141 13.14 9.89 0.02
CA ILE A 141 13.29 8.43 -0.02
C ILE A 141 13.96 8.06 -1.35
N PRO A 142 15.06 7.28 -1.33
CA PRO A 142 15.74 6.88 -2.56
C PRO A 142 14.88 5.91 -3.38
N TYR A 143 15.01 6.00 -4.70
CA TYR A 143 14.41 5.06 -5.64
C TYR A 143 15.42 3.99 -6.03
N PHE A 144 14.99 2.73 -6.02
CA PHE A 144 15.79 1.60 -6.46
C PHE A 144 14.95 0.71 -7.38
N PRO A 145 15.30 0.55 -8.67
CA PRO A 145 14.49 -0.24 -9.61
C PRO A 145 14.24 -1.68 -9.16
N HIS A 146 15.22 -2.30 -8.50
CA HIS A 146 15.11 -3.68 -8.02
C HIS A 146 14.05 -3.88 -6.93
N MET A 147 13.48 -2.80 -6.36
CA MET A 147 12.39 -2.89 -5.39
C MET A 147 11.11 -3.47 -5.98
N LEU A 148 10.97 -3.42 -7.32
CA LEU A 148 9.91 -4.12 -8.05
C LEU A 148 9.86 -5.62 -7.71
N GLY A 149 11.02 -6.24 -7.48
CA GLY A 149 11.09 -7.65 -7.09
C GLY A 149 10.37 -7.95 -5.77
N TYR A 150 10.48 -7.06 -4.76
CA TYR A 150 9.79 -7.23 -3.49
C TYR A 150 8.27 -7.05 -3.62
N ILE A 151 7.85 -6.06 -4.41
CA ILE A 151 6.42 -5.84 -4.71
C ILE A 151 5.84 -7.09 -5.38
N GLN A 152 6.55 -7.63 -6.37
CA GLN A 152 6.10 -8.80 -7.10
C GLN A 152 6.07 -10.06 -6.23
N LEU A 153 7.08 -10.25 -5.37
CA LEU A 153 7.12 -11.36 -4.44
C LEU A 153 5.89 -11.35 -3.52
N LEU A 154 5.50 -10.18 -3.02
CA LEU A 154 4.33 -10.03 -2.17
C LEU A 154 3.02 -10.28 -2.93
N SER A 155 2.92 -9.81 -4.18
CA SER A 155 1.78 -10.09 -5.05
C SER A 155 1.65 -11.60 -5.32
N CYS A 156 2.75 -12.29 -5.64
CA CYS A 156 2.78 -13.74 -5.80
C CYS A 156 2.42 -14.47 -4.49
N ALA A 157 2.94 -14.01 -3.35
CA ALA A 157 2.61 -14.58 -2.04
C ALA A 157 1.11 -14.48 -1.74
N PHE A 158 0.49 -13.34 -2.08
CA PHE A 158 -0.96 -13.20 -1.96
C PHE A 158 -1.71 -14.11 -2.93
N GLY A 159 -1.23 -14.27 -4.16
CA GLY A 159 -1.80 -15.23 -5.12
C GLY A 159 -1.81 -16.67 -4.58
N VAL A 160 -0.70 -17.11 -3.99
CA VAL A 160 -0.60 -18.42 -3.31
C VAL A 160 -1.58 -18.50 -2.14
N TRP A 161 -1.60 -17.48 -1.28
CA TRP A 161 -2.53 -17.40 -0.16
C TRP A 161 -4.00 -17.50 -0.60
N ALA A 162 -4.41 -16.78 -1.64
CA ALA A 162 -5.77 -16.80 -2.14
C ALA A 162 -6.18 -18.18 -2.67
N ASN A 163 -5.26 -18.90 -3.32
CA ASN A 163 -5.49 -20.29 -3.75
C ASN A 163 -5.61 -21.24 -2.55
N ILE A 164 -4.73 -21.12 -1.54
CA ILE A 164 -4.85 -21.91 -0.30
C ILE A 164 -6.19 -21.63 0.38
N PHE A 165 -6.61 -20.37 0.46
CA PHE A 165 -7.90 -20.00 1.01
C PHE A 165 -9.05 -20.67 0.25
N TYR A 166 -9.02 -20.64 -1.07
CA TYR A 166 -10.01 -21.33 -1.90
C TYR A 166 -10.04 -22.84 -1.62
N LEU A 167 -8.89 -23.51 -1.55
CA LEU A 167 -8.82 -24.95 -1.27
C LEU A 167 -9.42 -25.34 0.09
N ILE A 168 -9.38 -24.44 1.07
CA ILE A 168 -9.90 -24.69 2.43
C ILE A 168 -11.40 -24.37 2.53
N PHE A 169 -11.85 -23.30 1.89
CA PHE A 169 -13.19 -22.74 2.11
C PHE A 169 -14.12 -22.86 0.89
N ASP A 170 -13.62 -23.34 -0.24
CA ASP A 170 -14.30 -23.45 -1.55
C ASP A 170 -14.95 -22.13 -2.00
N VAL A 171 -14.32 -21.00 -1.63
CA VAL A 171 -14.80 -19.66 -1.97
C VAL A 171 -13.62 -18.78 -2.39
N TRP A 172 -13.71 -18.22 -3.59
CA TRP A 172 -12.74 -17.24 -4.08
C TRP A 172 -12.87 -15.92 -3.32
N LEU A 173 -11.73 -15.35 -2.91
CA LEU A 173 -11.69 -14.07 -2.21
C LEU A 173 -12.16 -12.89 -3.06
N TYR A 174 -11.89 -12.97 -4.37
CA TYR A 174 -12.29 -11.99 -5.36
C TYR A 174 -12.80 -12.70 -6.61
N PRO A 175 -13.84 -12.16 -7.29
CA PRO A 175 -14.37 -12.78 -8.51
C PRO A 175 -13.32 -12.95 -9.61
N PHE A 176 -12.38 -12.01 -9.72
CA PHE A 176 -11.31 -12.06 -10.72
C PHE A 176 -10.20 -13.09 -10.42
N LEU A 177 -10.25 -13.75 -9.26
CA LEU A 177 -9.35 -14.88 -8.95
C LEU A 177 -10.00 -16.22 -9.25
N ASP A 178 -11.25 -16.25 -9.70
CA ASP A 178 -11.96 -17.49 -9.99
C ASP A 178 -11.36 -18.20 -11.21
N THR A 179 -10.58 -19.24 -10.96
CA THR A 179 -9.90 -20.03 -12.01
C THR A 179 -10.84 -20.87 -12.87
N SER A 180 -12.13 -20.99 -12.50
CA SER A 180 -13.14 -21.62 -13.35
C SER A 180 -13.53 -20.76 -14.56
N LYS A 181 -13.18 -19.46 -14.56
CA LYS A 181 -13.52 -18.54 -15.65
C LYS A 181 -12.56 -18.70 -16.83
N PRO A 182 -13.05 -18.69 -18.08
CA PRO A 182 -12.18 -18.86 -19.26
C PRO A 182 -11.15 -17.72 -19.43
N TRP A 183 -11.44 -16.54 -18.87
CA TRP A 183 -10.56 -15.37 -18.86
C TRP A 183 -9.67 -15.28 -17.61
N ALA A 184 -9.62 -16.31 -16.75
CA ALA A 184 -8.83 -16.26 -15.51
C ALA A 184 -7.35 -15.93 -15.78
N TRP A 185 -6.73 -16.53 -16.80
CA TRP A 185 -5.34 -16.23 -17.15
C TRP A 185 -5.10 -14.75 -17.50
N GLU A 186 -6.07 -14.09 -18.14
CA GLU A 186 -6.01 -12.65 -18.44
C GLU A 186 -6.07 -11.84 -17.16
N ALA A 187 -6.98 -12.18 -16.25
CA ALA A 187 -7.10 -11.50 -14.96
C ALA A 187 -5.81 -11.62 -14.14
N TYR A 188 -5.25 -12.82 -13.99
CA TYR A 188 -3.99 -13.01 -13.26
C TYR A 188 -2.82 -12.26 -13.92
N THR A 189 -2.75 -12.27 -15.25
CA THR A 189 -1.73 -11.51 -16.00
C THR A 189 -1.90 -10.00 -15.79
N ALA A 190 -3.12 -9.49 -15.85
CA ALA A 190 -3.43 -8.08 -15.63
C ALA A 190 -3.10 -7.65 -14.19
N LEU A 191 -3.43 -8.47 -13.19
CA LEU A 191 -3.07 -8.22 -11.79
C LEU A 191 -1.54 -8.20 -11.62
N PHE A 192 -0.80 -9.10 -12.28
CA PHE A 192 0.66 -9.10 -12.23
C PHE A 192 1.25 -7.83 -12.87
N VAL A 193 0.88 -7.54 -14.12
CA VAL A 193 1.41 -6.41 -14.90
C VAL A 193 1.05 -5.06 -14.29
N SER A 194 -0.14 -4.92 -13.72
CA SER A 194 -0.58 -3.66 -13.10
C SER A 194 0.33 -3.21 -11.95
N HIS A 195 0.88 -4.14 -11.14
CA HIS A 195 1.86 -3.77 -10.10
C HIS A 195 3.09 -3.08 -10.70
N TRP A 196 3.54 -3.52 -11.89
CA TRP A 196 4.65 -2.90 -12.60
C TRP A 196 4.29 -1.51 -13.08
N LEU A 197 3.08 -1.35 -13.65
CA LEU A 197 2.57 -0.06 -14.11
C LEU A 197 2.48 0.95 -12.96
N PHE A 198 1.96 0.58 -11.80
CA PHE A 198 1.88 1.46 -10.64
C PHE A 198 3.27 1.79 -10.06
N PHE A 199 4.20 0.83 -10.07
CA PHE A 199 5.59 1.10 -9.66
C PHE A 199 6.28 2.09 -10.61
N LEU A 200 6.09 1.93 -11.93
CA LEU A 200 6.60 2.86 -12.94
C LEU A 200 5.95 4.24 -12.83
N LEU A 201 4.64 4.30 -12.58
CA LEU A 201 3.95 5.57 -12.35
C LEU A 201 4.53 6.29 -11.14
N PHE A 202 4.74 5.58 -10.03
CA PHE A 202 5.37 6.17 -8.85
C PHE A 202 6.81 6.60 -9.15
N HIS A 203 7.57 5.83 -9.93
CA HIS A 203 8.90 6.24 -10.38
C HIS A 203 8.90 7.58 -11.12
N VAL A 204 7.94 7.77 -12.04
CA VAL A 204 7.78 9.04 -12.77
C VAL A 204 7.50 10.18 -11.79
N LEU A 205 6.59 9.99 -10.82
CA LEU A 205 6.32 10.99 -9.78
C LEU A 205 7.58 11.34 -8.99
N MET A 206 8.42 10.35 -8.68
CA MET A 206 9.67 10.59 -7.97
C MET A 206 10.66 11.43 -8.80
N LYS A 207 10.78 11.14 -10.10
CA LYS A 207 11.63 11.90 -11.01
C LYS A 207 11.17 13.35 -11.16
N VAL A 208 9.86 13.57 -11.25
CA VAL A 208 9.27 14.91 -11.31
C VAL A 208 9.61 15.71 -10.05
N LYS A 209 9.41 15.13 -8.84
CA LYS A 209 9.79 15.81 -7.58
C LYS A 209 11.26 16.18 -7.56
N GLN A 210 12.14 15.25 -7.91
CA GLN A 210 13.59 15.48 -7.94
C GLN A 210 13.98 16.59 -8.92
N TYR A 211 13.35 16.64 -10.09
CA TYR A 211 13.57 17.70 -11.08
C TYR A 211 13.14 19.07 -10.55
N LEU A 212 11.96 19.16 -9.95
CA LEU A 212 11.44 20.39 -9.36
C LEU A 212 12.30 20.89 -8.19
N GLU A 213 12.76 20.00 -7.31
CA GLU A 213 13.67 20.34 -6.22
C GLU A 213 15.01 20.89 -6.73
N LYS A 214 15.60 20.27 -7.77
CA LYS A 214 16.83 20.76 -8.40
C LYS A 214 16.66 22.15 -9.00
N GLY A 215 15.58 22.37 -9.76
CA GLY A 215 15.28 23.67 -10.37
C GLY A 215 15.08 24.78 -9.32
N ALA A 216 14.45 24.46 -8.19
CA ALA A 216 14.26 25.39 -7.09
C ALA A 216 15.58 25.77 -6.39
N LEU A 217 16.53 24.84 -6.30
CA LEU A 217 17.86 25.12 -5.72
C LEU A 217 18.68 26.05 -6.62
N VAL A 218 18.65 25.84 -7.95
CA VAL A 218 19.35 26.72 -8.90
C VAL A 218 18.82 28.15 -8.82
N LYS A 219 17.50 28.34 -8.75
CA LYS A 219 16.88 29.67 -8.60
C LYS A 219 17.21 30.38 -7.29
N LYS A 220 17.54 29.64 -6.22
CA LYS A 220 17.96 30.24 -4.93
C LYS A 220 19.44 30.64 -4.91
N ALA A 221 20.24 30.12 -5.83
CA ALA A 221 21.68 30.36 -5.91
C ALA A 221 22.05 31.47 -6.90
N ALA A 222 21.11 31.92 -7.72
CA ALA A 222 21.22 33.04 -8.66
C ALA A 222 20.60 34.31 -8.07
#